data_AF-A0A8T3N2N8-F1
#
_entry.id   AF-A0A8T3N2N8-F1
#
_cell.length_a   1.000
_cell.length_b   1.000
_cell.length_c   1.000
_cell.angle_alpha   90.00
_cell.angle_beta   90.00
_cell.angle_gamma   90.00
#
_symmetry.space_group_name_H-M   'P 1'
#
loop_
_entity.id
_entity.type
_entity.pdbx_description
1 polymer ?
#
loop_
_entity_poly.entity_id
_entity_poly.type
_entity_poly.pdbx_seq_one_letter_code
_entity_poly.pdbx_strand_id
1 'polypeptide(L)'
;MVEELARTLSVDGDPPYLAGFAKSYGQEPDLLLRAIIDLYVRWLANTTYLEQAKAAWNQQKSSLLSGVATSIGKVFEKVSTLVPLTTLVNDAIQGLVSSNKTLATGGVVVSTLQYEQARDLVSLVGQIAEKPVVMVLDQLEKSPDLQFEAKTLASYLDNLEDWRSCHIYMTLRAEEPALGIARELTGGQPGTAEIYELGLLNLERQAEQDALLGFLRGKVPATSGVDDAVLLRLIDGYPGVIGHWTSRYQIDHMKSYHELNTVAADAHQYHYREFEKILKLEDSNENRLAIRLAAVPFATEEHWKALRPIVVQQEDDRLIDDLFQKRVLEAANPPTYGHAKRFEAAYGWFKEHRIHSTRTEVTSVIRGCADRIRFKERKEIYFLGTLLSLRQIARELELHWFIKALCDAAASILAETPLIEARYWIGINGRMITERETGAIVLIAGGVTQALEVAKEEDDLPRRDALLAELRTLATAYPDDAPVREQLAKALFNTLHDAKEEDDLPRRDALLAELRTLATAYPDDAPVREQLSFLST
;
A
#
# COMPACT_ATOMS: atom_id res chain seq x y z
N MET A 1 -9.78 -14.30 -3.73
CA MET A 1 -10.28 -15.22 -2.69
C MET A 1 -10.80 -14.43 -1.50
N VAL A 2 -10.00 -13.57 -0.86
CA VAL A 2 -10.42 -12.81 0.34
C VAL A 2 -11.43 -11.68 0.04
N GLU A 3 -11.28 -10.98 -1.09
CA GLU A 3 -12.28 -10.02 -1.56
C GLU A 3 -13.62 -10.70 -1.89
N GLU A 4 -13.55 -11.92 -2.44
CA GLU A 4 -14.73 -12.73 -2.74
C GLU A 4 -15.41 -13.21 -1.45
N LEU A 5 -14.66 -13.50 -0.38
CA LEU A 5 -15.23 -13.78 0.94
C LEU A 5 -16.08 -12.59 1.42
N ALA A 6 -15.58 -11.36 1.33
CA ALA A 6 -16.35 -10.17 1.69
C ALA A 6 -17.64 -10.04 0.85
N ARG A 7 -17.57 -10.36 -0.45
CA ARG A 7 -18.73 -10.39 -1.34
C ARG A 7 -19.73 -11.46 -0.92
N THR A 8 -19.29 -12.69 -0.67
CA THR A 8 -20.14 -13.82 -0.27
C THR A 8 -20.80 -13.56 1.08
N LEU A 9 -20.07 -13.07 2.08
CA LEU A 9 -20.66 -12.70 3.38
C LEU A 9 -21.76 -11.64 3.25
N SER A 10 -21.66 -10.75 2.25
CA SER A 10 -22.65 -9.71 2.00
C SER A 10 -23.92 -10.22 1.29
N VAL A 11 -23.81 -11.29 0.51
CA VAL A 11 -24.90 -11.80 -0.35
C VAL A 11 -25.54 -13.06 0.26
N ASP A 12 -24.71 -14.01 0.66
CA ASP A 12 -25.09 -15.37 1.05
C ASP A 12 -24.94 -15.63 2.56
N GLY A 13 -24.47 -14.65 3.34
CA GLY A 13 -24.37 -14.75 4.79
C GLY A 13 -25.75 -14.91 5.44
N ASP A 14 -25.80 -15.62 6.57
CA ASP A 14 -27.01 -15.76 7.39
C ASP A 14 -26.73 -15.30 8.84
N PRO A 15 -27.15 -14.07 9.24
CA PRO A 15 -27.74 -13.04 8.37
C PRO A 15 -26.70 -12.43 7.42
N PRO A 16 -27.13 -11.76 6.33
CA PRO A 16 -26.21 -11.12 5.40
C PRO A 16 -25.51 -9.93 6.06
N TYR A 17 -24.19 -9.87 5.95
CA TYR A 17 -23.36 -8.84 6.58
C TYR A 17 -23.26 -7.59 5.71
N LEU A 18 -22.93 -6.46 6.31
CA LEU A 18 -22.27 -5.37 5.59
C LEU A 18 -20.76 -5.59 5.63
N ALA A 19 -20.11 -5.70 4.48
CA ALA A 19 -18.68 -5.94 4.43
C ALA A 19 -17.88 -4.69 4.02
N GLY A 20 -16.89 -4.34 4.82
CA GLY A 20 -15.78 -3.47 4.44
C GLY A 20 -14.55 -4.31 4.10
N PHE A 21 -13.83 -3.94 3.04
CA PHE A 21 -12.63 -4.65 2.60
C PHE A 21 -11.48 -3.67 2.38
N ALA A 22 -10.32 -4.00 2.94
CA ALA A 22 -9.08 -3.34 2.62
C ALA A 22 -7.97 -4.36 2.40
N LYS A 23 -7.08 -4.02 1.47
CA LYS A 23 -5.91 -4.83 1.16
C LYS A 23 -4.66 -3.99 1.28
N SER A 24 -3.63 -4.54 1.92
CA SER A 24 -2.34 -3.88 1.97
C SER A 24 -1.54 -4.15 0.70
N TYR A 25 -0.93 -3.07 0.22
CA TYR A 25 -0.02 -3.08 -0.91
C TYR A 25 1.35 -2.45 -0.54
N GLY A 26 1.62 -2.23 0.75
CA GLY A 26 2.85 -1.55 1.20
C GLY A 26 2.84 -0.03 1.02
N GLN A 27 1.66 0.58 0.89
CA GLN A 27 1.53 2.00 0.52
C GLN A 27 1.20 2.87 1.72
N GLU A 28 0.13 2.52 2.44
CA GLU A 28 -0.35 3.24 3.62
C GLU A 28 -0.64 2.23 4.73
N PRO A 29 -0.33 2.57 5.99
CA PRO A 29 -0.86 1.83 7.14
C PRO A 29 -2.36 2.11 7.31
N ASP A 30 -2.94 1.62 8.40
CA ASP A 30 -4.36 1.80 8.75
C ASP A 30 -5.29 1.05 7.79
N LEU A 31 -5.15 -0.27 7.77
CA LEU A 31 -6.05 -1.16 7.03
C LEU A 31 -7.50 -1.05 7.53
N LEU A 32 -7.70 -0.87 8.84
CA LEU A 32 -9.03 -0.76 9.41
C LEU A 32 -9.76 0.47 8.89
N LEU A 33 -9.15 1.66 8.90
CA LEU A 33 -9.78 2.86 8.35
C LEU A 33 -10.12 2.70 6.87
N ARG A 34 -9.22 2.08 6.09
CA ARG A 34 -9.48 1.83 4.66
C ARG A 34 -10.65 0.88 4.46
N ALA A 35 -10.79 -0.13 5.29
CA ALA A 35 -11.93 -1.05 5.24
C ALA A 35 -13.24 -0.33 5.64
N ILE A 36 -13.17 0.60 6.60
CA ILE A 36 -14.31 1.46 6.99
C ILE A 36 -14.71 2.40 5.84
N ILE A 37 -13.73 3.00 5.13
CA ILE A 37 -14.01 3.83 3.96
C ILE A 37 -14.73 3.00 2.89
N ASP A 38 -14.23 1.81 2.58
CA ASP A 38 -14.84 0.90 1.60
C ASP A 38 -16.26 0.47 2.02
N LEU A 39 -16.48 0.14 3.30
CA LEU A 39 -17.81 -0.14 3.87
C LEU A 39 -18.78 1.01 3.59
N TYR A 40 -18.37 2.25 3.91
CA TYR A 40 -19.19 3.44 3.73
C TYR A 40 -19.55 3.69 2.27
N VAL A 41 -18.58 3.55 1.36
CA VAL A 41 -18.79 3.73 -0.08
C VAL A 41 -19.78 2.70 -0.61
N ARG A 42 -19.62 1.42 -0.26
CA ARG A 42 -20.54 0.35 -0.67
C ARG A 42 -21.94 0.53 -0.11
N TRP A 43 -22.03 0.92 1.15
CA TRP A 43 -23.30 1.17 1.82
C TRP A 43 -24.06 2.32 1.15
N LEU A 44 -23.41 3.44 0.85
CA LEU A 44 -24.02 4.59 0.17
C LEU A 44 -24.37 4.33 -1.30
N ALA A 45 -23.62 3.46 -1.98
CA ALA A 45 -23.91 3.08 -3.36
C ALA A 45 -25.21 2.26 -3.50
N ASN A 46 -25.69 1.66 -2.40
CA ASN A 46 -26.95 0.94 -2.40
C ASN A 46 -28.14 1.90 -2.16
N THR A 47 -29.02 2.02 -3.14
CA THR A 47 -30.17 2.95 -3.09
C THR A 47 -31.12 2.69 -1.93
N THR A 48 -31.30 1.42 -1.54
CA THR A 48 -32.18 1.05 -0.42
C THR A 48 -31.61 1.56 0.90
N TYR A 49 -30.30 1.34 1.12
CA TYR A 49 -29.62 1.84 2.31
C TYR A 49 -29.57 3.36 2.34
N LEU A 50 -29.36 4.01 1.19
CA LEU A 50 -29.37 5.46 1.08
C LEU A 50 -30.73 6.05 1.48
N GLU A 51 -31.84 5.42 1.09
CA GLU A 51 -33.19 5.84 1.47
C GLU A 51 -33.44 5.65 2.97
N GLN A 52 -33.08 4.49 3.52
CA GLN A 52 -33.15 4.21 4.96
C GLN A 52 -32.32 5.22 5.76
N ALA A 53 -31.10 5.53 5.29
CA ALA A 53 -30.21 6.44 5.97
C ALA A 53 -30.69 7.89 5.92
N LYS A 54 -31.29 8.33 4.81
CA LYS A 54 -31.96 9.64 4.73
C LYS A 54 -33.14 9.72 5.70
N ALA A 55 -33.94 8.65 5.81
CA ALA A 55 -35.06 8.58 6.73
C ALA A 55 -34.59 8.61 8.20
N ALA A 56 -33.61 7.76 8.55
CA ALA A 56 -33.00 7.73 9.88
C ALA A 56 -32.35 9.06 10.26
N TRP A 57 -31.60 9.67 9.33
CA TRP A 57 -31.00 10.99 9.51
C TRP A 57 -32.04 12.07 9.82
N ASN A 58 -33.12 12.12 9.04
CA ASN A 58 -34.19 13.09 9.23
C ASN A 58 -34.91 12.92 10.58
N GLN A 59 -34.95 11.70 11.12
CA GLN A 59 -35.62 11.38 12.39
C GLN A 59 -34.70 11.52 13.62
N GLN A 60 -33.40 11.24 13.49
CA GLN A 60 -32.50 11.01 14.63
C GLN A 60 -31.25 11.91 14.67
N LYS A 61 -31.15 12.94 13.80
CA LYS A 61 -29.97 13.83 13.78
C LYS A 61 -29.59 14.47 15.13
N SER A 62 -30.52 14.56 16.09
CA SER A 62 -30.28 15.12 17.42
C SER A 62 -29.78 14.12 18.46
N SER A 63 -29.92 12.81 18.23
CA SER A 63 -29.49 11.76 19.16
C SER A 63 -28.13 11.14 18.81
N LEU A 64 -27.56 11.50 17.65
CA LEU A 64 -26.25 11.06 17.20
C LEU A 64 -25.15 11.95 17.82
N LEU A 65 -23.98 11.36 18.11
CA LEU A 65 -22.81 12.09 18.62
C LEU A 65 -22.42 13.20 17.64
N SER A 66 -22.06 14.37 18.16
CA SER A 66 -21.92 15.61 17.39
C SER A 66 -20.91 15.50 16.23
N GLY A 67 -19.79 14.80 16.43
CA GLY A 67 -18.78 14.54 15.39
C GLY A 67 -19.34 13.69 14.25
N VAL A 68 -19.86 12.50 14.58
CA VAL A 68 -20.40 11.54 13.61
C VAL A 68 -21.60 12.10 12.84
N ALA A 69 -22.50 12.79 13.55
CA ALA A 69 -23.64 13.47 12.95
C ALA A 69 -23.18 14.50 11.90
N THR A 70 -22.15 15.29 12.22
CA THR A 70 -21.61 16.30 11.31
C THR A 70 -21.07 15.66 10.02
N SER A 71 -20.40 14.51 10.11
CA SER A 71 -19.82 13.88 8.94
C SER A 71 -20.84 13.21 8.04
N ILE A 72 -21.82 12.51 8.61
CA ILE A 72 -22.92 11.94 7.85
C ILE A 72 -23.78 13.04 7.22
N GLY A 73 -24.00 14.16 7.93
CA GLY A 73 -24.67 15.34 7.39
C GLY A 73 -23.95 15.89 6.15
N LYS A 74 -22.63 16.10 6.23
CA LYS A 74 -21.81 16.58 5.10
C LYS A 74 -21.86 15.63 3.89
N VAL A 75 -21.86 14.32 4.14
CA VAL A 75 -22.03 13.31 3.09
C VAL A 75 -23.39 13.51 2.41
N PHE A 76 -24.49 13.50 3.17
CA PHE A 76 -25.84 13.61 2.59
C PHE A 76 -26.12 14.95 1.90
N GLU A 77 -25.58 16.06 2.41
CA GLU A 77 -25.67 17.37 1.76
C GLU A 77 -25.04 17.37 0.36
N LYS A 78 -23.92 16.63 0.21
CA LYS A 78 -23.17 16.59 -1.04
C LYS A 78 -23.52 15.40 -1.94
N VAL A 79 -24.24 14.37 -1.49
CA VAL A 79 -24.58 13.19 -2.32
C VAL A 79 -25.46 13.56 -3.53
N SER A 80 -26.16 14.69 -3.50
CA SER A 80 -26.88 15.23 -4.67
C SER A 80 -26.00 15.98 -5.67
N THR A 81 -24.73 16.21 -5.34
CA THR A 81 -23.74 16.83 -6.24
C THR A 81 -23.08 15.73 -7.06
N LEU A 82 -22.76 15.99 -8.34
CA LEU A 82 -22.14 15.04 -9.28
C LEU A 82 -20.68 14.67 -8.93
N VAL A 83 -20.32 14.70 -7.65
CA VAL A 83 -18.98 14.36 -7.13
C VAL A 83 -18.91 12.85 -6.87
N PRO A 84 -17.77 12.18 -7.13
CA PRO A 84 -17.60 10.77 -6.78
C PRO A 84 -17.83 10.49 -5.29
N LEU A 85 -18.56 9.40 -5.00
CA LEU A 85 -18.88 8.96 -3.64
C LEU A 85 -17.64 8.75 -2.76
N THR A 86 -16.55 8.23 -3.32
CA THR A 86 -15.28 8.01 -2.62
C THR A 86 -14.67 9.32 -2.11
N THR A 87 -14.62 10.34 -2.96
CA THR A 87 -14.11 11.69 -2.60
C THR A 87 -14.95 12.30 -1.49
N LEU A 88 -16.27 12.17 -1.59
CA LEU A 88 -17.22 12.71 -0.63
C LEU A 88 -17.12 12.06 0.75
N VAL A 89 -16.95 10.73 0.80
CA VAL A 89 -16.71 9.99 2.05
C VAL A 89 -15.37 10.37 2.67
N ASN A 90 -14.32 10.47 1.85
CA ASN A 90 -12.99 10.89 2.29
C ASN A 90 -13.00 12.29 2.92
N ASP A 91 -13.67 13.27 2.29
CA ASP A 91 -13.84 14.63 2.83
C ASP A 91 -14.52 14.62 4.21
N ALA A 92 -15.57 13.80 4.36
CA ALA A 92 -16.33 13.72 5.60
C ALA A 92 -15.54 13.08 6.74
N ILE A 93 -14.79 12.01 6.44
CA ILE A 93 -13.89 11.36 7.38
C ILE A 93 -12.74 12.29 7.76
N GLN A 94 -12.14 13.00 6.80
CA GLN A 94 -11.15 14.04 7.08
C GLN A 94 -11.72 15.14 7.97
N GLY A 95 -13.00 15.48 7.81
CA GLY A 95 -13.72 16.38 8.72
C GLY A 95 -13.76 15.90 10.17
N LEU A 96 -13.96 14.59 10.40
CA LEU A 96 -13.90 13.99 11.75
C LEU A 96 -12.52 14.06 12.34
N VAL A 97 -11.52 13.70 11.52
CA VAL A 97 -10.13 13.66 11.94
C VAL A 97 -9.62 15.06 12.28
N SER A 98 -9.91 16.06 11.45
CA SER A 98 -9.49 17.46 11.66
C SER A 98 -10.19 18.14 12.83
N SER A 99 -11.45 17.81 13.11
CA SER A 99 -12.18 18.34 14.28
C SER A 99 -11.59 17.88 15.61
N ASN A 100 -10.85 16.76 15.63
CA ASN A 100 -10.19 16.23 16.82
C ASN A 100 -8.75 16.78 17.01
N LYS A 101 -8.10 17.21 15.92
CA LYS A 101 -6.73 17.73 15.93
C LYS A 101 -6.56 19.10 16.57
N THR A 102 -7.65 19.81 16.86
CA THR A 102 -7.59 21.10 17.59
C THR A 102 -7.12 20.93 19.05
N LEU A 103 -6.89 19.68 19.51
CA LEU A 103 -6.52 19.35 20.88
C LEU A 103 -5.15 18.65 21.04
N ALA A 104 -4.39 18.40 19.97
CA ALA A 104 -3.08 17.73 20.08
C ALA A 104 -2.04 18.35 19.13
N THR A 105 -1.14 19.15 19.69
CA THR A 105 0.05 19.72 19.03
C THR A 105 1.27 18.84 19.27
N GLY A 106 1.98 18.47 18.19
CA GLY A 106 3.36 17.95 18.23
C GLY A 106 3.59 16.72 17.36
N GLY A 107 4.22 16.90 16.19
CA GLY A 107 4.79 15.82 15.38
C GLY A 107 3.84 15.15 14.37
N VAL A 108 4.36 14.95 13.16
CA VAL A 108 3.78 14.32 11.95
C VAL A 108 2.28 13.98 12.00
N VAL A 109 1.51 14.77 11.27
CA VAL A 109 0.07 14.63 11.11
C VAL A 109 -0.26 13.41 10.24
N VAL A 110 -0.32 12.21 10.81
CA VAL A 110 -1.06 11.10 10.19
C VAL A 110 -2.53 11.31 10.53
N SER A 111 -3.36 11.46 9.50
CA SER A 111 -4.79 11.71 9.65
C SER A 111 -5.52 10.39 9.91
N THR A 112 -5.39 9.83 11.11
CA THR A 112 -6.09 8.61 11.51
C THR A 112 -7.41 8.94 12.19
N LEU A 113 -8.42 8.14 11.90
CA LEU A 113 -9.70 8.20 12.59
C LEU A 113 -9.48 7.70 14.02
N GLN A 114 -9.92 8.44 15.03
CA GLN A 114 -9.78 7.97 16.42
C GLN A 114 -10.65 6.72 16.65
N TYR A 115 -10.23 5.86 17.58
CA TYR A 115 -10.92 4.60 17.89
C TYR A 115 -12.44 4.77 18.09
N GLU A 116 -12.86 5.75 18.90
CA GLU A 116 -14.27 6.03 19.15
C GLU A 116 -15.02 6.45 17.88
N GLN A 117 -14.39 7.27 17.04
CA GLN A 117 -14.98 7.71 15.78
C GLN A 117 -15.15 6.55 14.80
N ALA A 118 -14.18 5.63 14.74
CA ALA A 118 -14.25 4.41 13.94
C ALA A 118 -15.40 3.51 14.40
N ARG A 119 -15.46 3.25 15.70
CA ARG A 119 -16.51 2.47 16.34
C ARG A 119 -17.90 3.04 16.06
N ASP A 120 -18.07 4.34 16.26
CA ASP A 120 -19.37 4.99 16.15
C ASP A 120 -19.85 5.02 14.70
N LEU A 121 -18.93 5.28 13.74
CA LEU A 121 -19.24 5.24 12.32
C LEU A 121 -19.69 3.83 11.89
N VAL A 122 -18.96 2.79 12.29
CA VAL A 122 -19.29 1.41 11.93
C VAL A 122 -20.61 0.97 12.58
N SER A 123 -20.80 1.29 13.86
CA SER A 123 -22.01 0.97 14.61
C SER A 123 -23.25 1.61 13.99
N LEU A 124 -23.14 2.87 13.58
CA LEU A 124 -24.25 3.59 12.97
C LEU A 124 -24.64 3.01 11.60
N VAL A 125 -23.66 2.65 10.77
CA VAL A 125 -23.93 2.00 9.48
C VAL A 125 -24.64 0.65 9.68
N GLY A 126 -24.18 -0.16 10.64
CA GLY A 126 -24.82 -1.42 10.98
C GLY A 126 -26.25 -1.23 11.51
N GLN A 127 -26.47 -0.24 12.38
CA GLN A 127 -27.79 0.08 12.93
C GLN A 127 -28.78 0.54 11.85
N ILE A 128 -28.37 1.44 10.96
CA ILE A 128 -29.26 1.94 9.90
C ILE A 128 -29.63 0.83 8.92
N ALA A 129 -28.67 -0.02 8.57
CA ALA A 129 -28.92 -1.13 7.65
C ALA A 129 -29.57 -2.35 8.33
N GLU A 130 -29.74 -2.31 9.65
CA GLU A 130 -30.19 -3.45 10.48
C GLU A 130 -29.40 -4.74 10.19
N LYS A 131 -28.09 -4.61 10.02
CA LYS A 131 -27.18 -5.71 9.65
C LYS A 131 -25.91 -5.73 10.48
N PRO A 132 -25.38 -6.92 10.82
CA PRO A 132 -24.05 -7.01 11.39
C PRO A 132 -23.01 -6.59 10.34
N VAL A 133 -21.86 -6.13 10.82
CA VAL A 133 -20.76 -5.62 10.02
C VAL A 133 -19.60 -6.60 10.08
N VAL A 134 -18.89 -6.75 8.95
CA VAL A 134 -17.63 -7.49 8.89
C VAL A 134 -16.57 -6.65 8.21
N MET A 135 -15.40 -6.53 8.82
CA MET A 135 -14.21 -5.93 8.22
C MET A 135 -13.28 -7.04 7.77
N VAL A 136 -12.78 -6.94 6.55
CA VAL A 136 -11.86 -7.91 5.97
C VAL A 136 -10.57 -7.19 5.60
N LEU A 137 -9.48 -7.53 6.31
CA LEU A 137 -8.15 -6.94 6.17
C LEU A 137 -7.22 -7.95 5.50
N ASP A 138 -6.84 -7.71 4.24
CA ASP A 138 -6.04 -8.63 3.43
C ASP A 138 -4.56 -8.20 3.34
N GLN A 139 -3.67 -9.19 3.39
CA GLN A 139 -2.21 -9.05 3.29
C GLN A 139 -1.60 -8.17 4.38
N LEU A 140 -1.95 -8.41 5.65
CA LEU A 140 -1.41 -7.65 6.78
C LEU A 140 0.12 -7.56 6.73
N GLU A 141 0.80 -8.65 6.34
CA GLU A 141 2.27 -8.74 6.27
C GLU A 141 2.92 -7.69 5.36
N LYS A 142 2.13 -7.06 4.48
CA LYS A 142 2.59 -5.99 3.60
C LYS A 142 2.29 -4.60 4.13
N SER A 143 1.72 -4.43 5.32
CA SER A 143 1.55 -3.09 5.88
C SER A 143 2.92 -2.44 6.11
N PRO A 144 3.13 -1.17 5.69
CA PRO A 144 4.40 -0.48 5.92
C PRO A 144 4.65 -0.20 7.42
N ASP A 145 3.63 -0.27 8.27
CA ASP A 145 3.75 -0.14 9.73
C ASP A 145 2.91 -1.21 10.45
N LEU A 146 3.48 -2.41 10.58
CA LEU A 146 2.85 -3.54 11.24
C LEU A 146 2.55 -3.29 12.73
N GLN A 147 3.37 -2.47 13.40
CA GLN A 147 3.18 -2.15 14.82
C GLN A 147 1.97 -1.24 15.03
N PHE A 148 1.76 -0.28 14.13
CA PHE A 148 0.55 0.53 14.10
C PHE A 148 -0.71 -0.33 13.91
N GLU A 149 -0.69 -1.26 12.94
CA GLU A 149 -1.83 -2.16 12.72
C GLU A 149 -2.11 -3.02 13.98
N ALA A 150 -1.04 -3.56 14.59
CA ALA A 150 -1.14 -4.36 15.81
C ALA A 150 -1.77 -3.58 16.97
N LYS A 151 -1.33 -2.34 17.22
CA LYS A 151 -1.91 -1.47 18.26
C LYS A 151 -3.39 -1.18 18.02
N THR A 152 -3.76 -0.95 16.77
CA THR A 152 -5.15 -0.69 16.38
C THR A 152 -6.04 -1.90 16.65
N LEU A 153 -5.57 -3.10 16.25
CA LEU A 153 -6.28 -4.35 16.47
C LEU A 153 -6.34 -4.75 17.94
N ALA A 154 -5.25 -4.53 18.69
CA ALA A 154 -5.24 -4.74 20.14
C ALA A 154 -6.27 -3.85 20.84
N SER A 155 -6.35 -2.57 20.46
CA SER A 155 -7.35 -1.64 20.99
C SER A 155 -8.79 -2.09 20.70
N TYR A 156 -9.02 -2.68 19.53
CA TYR A 156 -10.30 -3.31 19.19
C TYR A 156 -10.61 -4.52 20.08
N LEU A 157 -9.64 -5.43 20.27
CA LEU A 157 -9.81 -6.62 21.11
C LEU A 157 -10.02 -6.26 22.59
N ASP A 158 -9.31 -5.25 23.10
CA ASP A 158 -9.43 -4.79 24.49
C ASP A 158 -10.81 -4.17 24.81
N ASN A 159 -11.56 -3.81 23.78
CA ASN A 159 -12.82 -3.10 23.88
C ASN A 159 -13.88 -3.75 22.97
N LEU A 160 -13.95 -5.08 22.88
CA LEU A 160 -14.93 -5.78 22.03
C LEU A 160 -16.39 -5.42 22.33
N GLU A 161 -16.68 -5.11 23.59
CA GLU A 161 -18.03 -4.73 24.02
C GLU A 161 -18.52 -3.42 23.41
N ASP A 162 -17.61 -2.61 22.88
CA ASP A 162 -17.89 -1.38 22.16
C ASP A 162 -18.23 -1.64 20.68
N TRP A 163 -17.93 -2.84 20.17
CA TRP A 163 -18.09 -3.26 18.77
C TRP A 163 -19.09 -4.43 18.63
N ARG A 164 -20.20 -4.43 19.39
CA ARG A 164 -21.13 -5.58 19.58
C ARG A 164 -21.76 -6.18 18.31
N SER A 165 -21.50 -5.64 17.12
CA SER A 165 -22.00 -6.16 15.85
C SER A 165 -20.98 -6.06 14.71
N CYS A 166 -19.69 -5.97 15.05
CA CYS A 166 -18.61 -5.97 14.08
C CYS A 166 -17.68 -7.16 14.30
N HIS A 167 -17.34 -7.88 13.25
CA HIS A 167 -16.27 -8.88 13.25
C HIS A 167 -15.13 -8.45 12.34
N ILE A 168 -13.89 -8.78 12.69
CA ILE A 168 -12.72 -8.52 11.85
C ILE A 168 -12.14 -9.87 11.40
N TYR A 169 -12.07 -10.08 10.10
CA TYR A 169 -11.27 -11.14 9.49
C TYR A 169 -9.99 -10.52 8.96
N MET A 170 -8.87 -11.18 9.25
CA MET A 170 -7.56 -10.73 8.82
C MET A 170 -6.83 -11.89 8.15
N THR A 171 -6.23 -11.63 7.00
CA THR A 171 -5.39 -12.61 6.30
C THR A 171 -3.96 -12.11 6.25
N LEU A 172 -3.03 -13.04 6.50
CA LEU A 172 -1.59 -12.82 6.43
C LEU A 172 -0.87 -14.06 5.93
N ARG A 173 0.30 -13.87 5.34
CA ARG A 173 1.26 -14.96 5.14
C ARG A 173 1.87 -15.35 6.49
N ALA A 174 2.03 -16.65 6.73
CA ALA A 174 2.64 -17.19 7.95
C ALA A 174 4.17 -16.97 7.98
N GLU A 175 4.57 -15.70 7.97
CA GLU A 175 5.95 -15.21 7.93
C GLU A 175 6.13 -14.17 9.05
N GLU A 176 7.32 -14.12 9.66
CA GLU A 176 7.65 -13.10 10.66
C GLU A 176 7.95 -11.74 9.98
N PRO A 177 7.62 -10.59 10.62
CA PRO A 177 7.07 -10.45 11.98
C PRO A 177 5.53 -10.51 12.06
N ALA A 178 4.82 -10.62 10.94
CA ALA A 178 3.36 -10.58 10.90
C ALA A 178 2.70 -11.76 11.66
N LEU A 179 3.30 -12.95 11.57
CA LEU A 179 2.85 -14.12 12.30
C LEU A 179 3.00 -13.95 13.82
N GLY A 180 4.11 -13.35 14.29
CA GLY A 180 4.30 -12.98 15.69
C GLY A 180 3.19 -12.08 16.21
N ILE A 181 2.84 -11.02 15.46
CA ILE A 181 1.75 -10.11 15.81
C ILE A 181 0.41 -10.85 15.93
N ALA A 182 0.09 -11.74 14.99
CA ALA A 182 -1.15 -12.51 15.05
C ALA A 182 -1.21 -13.39 16.31
N ARG A 183 -0.08 -14.00 16.70
CA ARG A 183 0.04 -14.80 17.93
C ARG A 183 -0.08 -13.95 19.19
N GLU A 184 0.47 -12.74 19.20
CA GLU A 184 0.34 -11.81 20.31
C GLU A 184 -1.11 -11.35 20.50
N LEU A 185 -1.80 -10.99 19.41
CA LEU A 185 -3.21 -10.60 19.44
C LEU A 185 -4.11 -11.73 19.95
N THR A 186 -3.86 -12.97 19.52
CA THR A 186 -4.62 -14.14 20.01
C THR A 186 -4.26 -14.59 21.42
N GLY A 187 -2.99 -14.41 21.84
CA GLY A 187 -2.52 -14.76 23.16
C GLY A 187 -2.88 -13.75 24.25
N GLY A 188 -3.08 -12.48 23.88
CA GLY A 188 -3.36 -11.38 24.82
C GLY A 188 -4.67 -11.54 25.58
N GLN A 189 -5.73 -12.01 24.90
CA GLN A 189 -7.04 -12.27 25.51
C GLN A 189 -7.64 -13.59 24.99
N PRO A 190 -7.59 -14.68 25.76
CA PRO A 190 -8.11 -15.97 25.32
C PRO A 190 -9.60 -15.92 24.97
N GLY A 191 -9.95 -16.40 23.77
CA GLY A 191 -11.34 -16.52 23.30
C GLY A 191 -11.89 -15.31 22.54
N THR A 192 -11.10 -14.24 22.37
CA THR A 192 -11.51 -13.04 21.61
C THR A 192 -11.04 -13.06 20.16
N ALA A 193 -9.97 -13.81 19.86
CA ALA A 193 -9.43 -13.99 18.52
C ALA A 193 -8.90 -15.42 18.33
N GLU A 194 -8.90 -15.90 17.08
CA GLU A 194 -8.44 -17.24 16.69
C GLU A 194 -7.67 -17.18 15.37
N ILE A 195 -6.61 -17.99 15.25
CA ILE A 195 -5.84 -18.17 14.01
C ILE A 195 -6.31 -19.47 13.34
N TYR A 196 -6.72 -19.35 12.08
CA TYR A 196 -7.05 -20.48 11.23
C TYR A 196 -5.98 -20.66 10.16
N GLU A 197 -5.26 -21.79 10.22
CA GLU A 197 -4.31 -22.15 9.17
C GLU A 197 -5.04 -22.69 7.95
N LEU A 198 -4.96 -21.97 6.83
CA LEU A 198 -5.53 -22.41 5.57
C LEU A 198 -4.60 -23.43 4.90
N GLY A 199 -4.98 -24.70 4.99
CA GLY A 199 -4.29 -25.81 4.32
C GLY A 199 -4.75 -26.06 2.88
N LEU A 200 -4.52 -27.28 2.41
CA LEU A 200 -5.06 -27.76 1.13
C LEU A 200 -6.60 -27.74 1.14
N LEU A 201 -7.21 -27.70 -0.05
CA LEU A 201 -8.65 -27.87 -0.22
C LEU A 201 -9.11 -29.15 0.46
N ASN A 202 -10.09 -29.02 1.36
CA ASN A 202 -10.75 -30.18 1.91
C ASN A 202 -11.69 -30.76 0.85
N LEU A 203 -11.26 -31.85 0.22
CA LEU A 203 -12.03 -32.60 -0.77
C LEU A 203 -12.57 -33.92 -0.19
N GLU A 204 -12.74 -34.04 1.13
CA GLU A 204 -13.29 -35.26 1.75
C GLU A 204 -14.77 -35.46 1.44
N ARG A 205 -15.51 -34.36 1.23
CA ARG A 205 -16.94 -34.39 0.93
C ARG A 205 -17.17 -34.58 -0.57
N GLN A 206 -17.97 -35.58 -0.94
CA GLN A 206 -18.31 -35.85 -2.35
C GLN A 206 -18.92 -34.63 -3.06
N ALA A 207 -19.78 -33.87 -2.37
CA ALA A 207 -20.40 -32.67 -2.95
C ALA A 207 -19.37 -31.61 -3.38
N GLU A 208 -18.29 -31.44 -2.63
CA GLU A 208 -17.21 -30.50 -2.96
C GLU A 208 -16.39 -31.00 -4.17
N GLN A 209 -16.13 -32.31 -4.22
CA GLN A 209 -15.48 -32.94 -5.38
C GLN A 209 -16.33 -32.75 -6.64
N ASP A 210 -17.63 -33.06 -6.56
CA ASP A 210 -18.56 -32.95 -7.69
C ASP A 210 -18.68 -31.50 -8.19
N ALA A 211 -18.72 -30.53 -7.26
CA ALA A 211 -18.75 -29.11 -7.60
C ALA A 211 -17.47 -28.66 -8.32
N LEU A 212 -16.30 -29.03 -7.78
CA LEU A 212 -15.00 -28.71 -8.37
C LEU A 212 -14.84 -29.35 -9.76
N LEU A 213 -15.17 -30.63 -9.88
CA LEU A 213 -15.10 -31.36 -11.14
C LEU A 213 -16.07 -30.76 -12.17
N GLY A 214 -17.32 -30.49 -11.79
CA GLY A 214 -18.29 -29.81 -12.66
C GLY A 214 -17.78 -28.46 -13.18
N PHE A 215 -17.20 -27.65 -12.30
CA PHE A 215 -16.55 -26.39 -12.69
C PHE A 215 -15.40 -26.60 -13.70
N LEU A 216 -14.50 -27.54 -13.42
CA LEU A 216 -13.35 -27.83 -14.30
C LEU A 216 -13.78 -28.36 -15.66
N ARG A 217 -14.75 -29.28 -15.72
CA ARG A 217 -15.29 -29.80 -16.99
C ARG A 217 -15.93 -28.71 -17.83
N GLY A 218 -16.59 -27.75 -17.19
CA GLY A 218 -17.20 -26.60 -17.88
C GLY A 218 -16.19 -25.56 -18.38
N LYS A 219 -14.99 -25.49 -17.80
CA LYS A 219 -14.01 -24.42 -18.07
C LYS A 219 -12.75 -24.87 -18.80
N VAL A 220 -12.35 -26.14 -18.64
CA VAL A 220 -11.05 -26.65 -19.09
C VAL A 220 -11.27 -27.81 -20.06
N PRO A 221 -11.28 -27.57 -21.39
CA PRO A 221 -11.61 -28.60 -22.37
C PRO A 221 -10.73 -29.86 -22.30
N ALA A 222 -9.44 -29.70 -21.97
CA ALA A 222 -8.49 -30.81 -21.82
C ALA A 222 -8.84 -31.79 -20.70
N THR A 223 -9.73 -31.42 -19.78
CA THR A 223 -10.23 -32.36 -18.78
C THR A 223 -11.11 -33.43 -19.42
N SER A 224 -11.78 -33.15 -20.55
CA SER A 224 -12.73 -34.08 -21.18
C SER A 224 -12.15 -35.48 -21.40
N GLY A 225 -12.83 -36.51 -20.91
CA GLY A 225 -12.41 -37.91 -21.04
C GLY A 225 -11.29 -38.36 -20.09
N VAL A 226 -10.73 -37.46 -19.27
CA VAL A 226 -9.88 -37.84 -18.13
C VAL A 226 -10.76 -38.34 -16.99
N ASP A 227 -10.32 -39.35 -16.24
CA ASP A 227 -11.04 -39.88 -15.09
C ASP A 227 -11.07 -38.88 -13.91
N ASP A 228 -12.17 -38.84 -13.15
CA ASP A 228 -12.34 -37.88 -12.04
C ASP A 228 -11.31 -38.09 -10.92
N ALA A 229 -11.00 -39.34 -10.56
CA ALA A 229 -10.00 -39.64 -9.54
C ALA A 229 -8.58 -39.26 -10.00
N VAL A 230 -8.33 -39.28 -11.31
CA VAL A 230 -7.10 -38.74 -11.88
C VAL A 230 -7.04 -37.22 -11.73
N LEU A 231 -8.10 -36.49 -12.08
CA LEU A 231 -8.13 -35.04 -11.95
C LEU A 231 -7.94 -34.58 -10.50
N LEU A 232 -8.67 -35.19 -9.56
CA LEU A 232 -8.55 -34.87 -8.12
C LEU A 232 -7.14 -35.13 -7.59
N ARG A 233 -6.50 -36.22 -8.02
CA ARG A 233 -5.11 -36.53 -7.66
C ARG A 233 -4.08 -35.58 -8.26
N LEU A 234 -4.32 -35.05 -9.46
CA LEU A 234 -3.42 -34.04 -10.04
C LEU A 234 -3.54 -32.70 -9.32
N ILE A 235 -4.75 -32.35 -8.89
CA ILE A 235 -4.99 -31.19 -8.04
C ILE A 235 -4.33 -31.38 -6.67
N ASP A 236 -4.44 -32.59 -6.11
CA ASP A 236 -3.88 -32.98 -4.80
C ASP A 236 -4.27 -31.99 -3.69
N GLY A 237 -5.53 -31.52 -3.74
CA GLY A 237 -6.05 -30.48 -2.86
C GLY A 237 -5.40 -29.10 -3.03
N TYR A 238 -4.42 -28.89 -3.91
CA TYR A 238 -3.74 -27.62 -4.06
C TYR A 238 -4.50 -26.67 -5.02
N PRO A 239 -5.05 -25.53 -4.53
CA PRO A 239 -5.84 -24.62 -5.36
C PRO A 239 -5.05 -24.02 -6.54
N GLY A 240 -3.72 -23.95 -6.44
CA GLY A 240 -2.88 -23.40 -7.49
C GLY A 240 -3.00 -24.15 -8.82
N VAL A 241 -3.28 -25.46 -8.80
CA VAL A 241 -3.53 -26.27 -10.00
C VAL A 241 -4.75 -25.76 -10.75
N ILE A 242 -5.84 -25.48 -10.02
CA ILE A 242 -7.09 -24.95 -10.59
C ILE A 242 -6.81 -23.60 -11.27
N GLY A 243 -6.06 -22.71 -10.61
CA GLY A 243 -5.67 -21.42 -11.16
C GLY A 243 -4.87 -21.54 -12.46
N HIS A 244 -3.88 -22.44 -12.52
CA HIS A 244 -3.09 -22.65 -13.74
C HIS A 244 -3.93 -23.22 -14.89
N TRP A 245 -4.71 -24.28 -14.62
CA TRP A 245 -5.56 -24.90 -15.65
C TRP A 245 -6.63 -23.96 -16.20
N THR A 246 -7.14 -23.05 -15.37
CA THR A 246 -8.19 -22.10 -15.76
C THR A 246 -7.64 -20.77 -16.29
N SER A 247 -6.32 -20.60 -16.33
CA SER A 247 -5.72 -19.41 -16.94
C SER A 247 -6.06 -19.34 -18.42
N ARG A 248 -6.27 -18.12 -18.94
CA ARG A 248 -6.67 -17.91 -20.35
C ARG A 248 -5.69 -18.54 -21.34
N TYR A 249 -4.40 -18.50 -21.04
CA TYR A 249 -3.39 -19.13 -21.89
C TYR A 249 -3.55 -20.65 -21.91
N GLN A 250 -3.67 -21.29 -20.75
CA GLN A 250 -3.70 -22.76 -20.68
C GLN A 250 -5.00 -23.34 -21.24
N ILE A 251 -6.16 -22.70 -21.04
CA ILE A 251 -7.42 -23.14 -21.67
C ILE A 251 -7.29 -23.23 -23.20
N ASP A 252 -6.60 -22.25 -23.81
CA ASP A 252 -6.44 -22.17 -25.26
C ASP A 252 -5.43 -23.21 -25.80
N HIS A 253 -4.44 -23.62 -25.01
CA HIS A 253 -3.29 -24.41 -25.47
C HIS A 253 -3.20 -25.84 -24.93
N MET A 254 -3.76 -26.11 -23.76
CA MET A 254 -3.80 -27.43 -23.16
C MET A 254 -4.88 -28.26 -23.87
N LYS A 255 -4.50 -29.33 -24.57
CA LYS A 255 -5.38 -30.19 -25.37
C LYS A 255 -5.29 -31.67 -25.01
N SER A 256 -4.36 -32.05 -24.15
CA SER A 256 -4.11 -33.44 -23.80
C SER A 256 -3.94 -33.68 -22.30
N TYR A 257 -4.12 -34.94 -21.88
CA TYR A 257 -3.81 -35.38 -20.51
C TYR A 257 -2.36 -35.08 -20.12
N HIS A 258 -1.40 -35.26 -21.04
CA HIS A 258 0.01 -35.03 -20.76
C HIS A 258 0.29 -33.56 -20.42
N GLU A 259 -0.30 -32.62 -21.17
CA GLU A 259 -0.20 -31.19 -20.87
C GLU A 259 -0.91 -30.85 -19.57
N LEU A 260 -2.08 -31.45 -19.31
CA LEU A 260 -2.82 -31.26 -18.07
C LEU A 260 -2.02 -31.68 -16.82
N ASN A 261 -1.37 -32.84 -16.88
CA ASN A 261 -0.44 -33.29 -15.85
C ASN A 261 0.79 -32.37 -15.72
N THR A 262 1.32 -31.89 -16.84
CA THR A 262 2.48 -30.99 -16.85
C THR A 262 2.16 -29.65 -16.19
N VAL A 263 1.03 -29.03 -16.54
CA VAL A 263 0.58 -27.76 -15.97
C VAL A 263 0.24 -27.91 -14.48
N ALA A 264 -0.28 -29.07 -14.05
CA ALA A 264 -0.45 -29.34 -12.62
C ALA A 264 0.89 -29.42 -11.88
N ALA A 265 1.88 -30.13 -12.42
CA ALA A 265 3.21 -30.19 -11.84
C ALA A 265 3.89 -28.81 -11.78
N ASP A 266 3.74 -28.01 -12.85
CA ASP A 266 4.23 -26.64 -12.89
C ASP A 266 3.56 -25.78 -11.81
N ALA A 267 2.24 -25.92 -11.61
CA ALA A 267 1.52 -25.20 -10.57
C ALA A 267 2.04 -25.49 -9.15
N HIS A 268 2.28 -26.77 -8.83
CA HIS A 268 2.87 -27.19 -7.55
C HIS A 268 4.27 -26.62 -7.31
N GLN A 269 4.98 -26.27 -8.38
CA GLN A 269 6.33 -25.67 -8.34
C GLN A 269 6.32 -24.16 -8.57
N TYR A 270 5.14 -23.53 -8.71
CA TYR A 270 4.98 -22.13 -9.10
C TYR A 270 5.71 -21.76 -10.41
N HIS A 271 5.78 -22.69 -11.36
CA HIS A 271 6.40 -22.49 -12.65
C HIS A 271 5.39 -21.97 -13.69
N TYR A 272 5.76 -20.89 -14.38
CA TYR A 272 4.94 -20.23 -15.40
C TYR A 272 5.59 -20.34 -16.78
N ARG A 273 5.69 -21.56 -17.31
CA ARG A 273 6.37 -21.85 -18.59
C ARG A 273 5.73 -21.18 -19.80
N GLU A 274 4.49 -20.70 -19.70
CA GLU A 274 3.89 -19.93 -20.78
C GLU A 274 4.72 -18.69 -21.15
N PHE A 275 5.48 -18.12 -20.21
CA PHE A 275 6.34 -16.97 -20.49
C PHE A 275 7.44 -17.27 -21.52
N GLU A 276 7.95 -18.49 -21.58
CA GLU A 276 8.89 -18.91 -22.63
C GLU A 276 8.27 -18.88 -24.04
N LYS A 277 6.94 -18.95 -24.12
CA LYS A 277 6.18 -19.02 -25.38
C LYS A 277 5.61 -17.66 -25.76
N ILE A 278 5.13 -16.87 -24.79
CA ILE A 278 4.45 -15.59 -25.05
C ILE A 278 5.38 -14.38 -24.99
N LEU A 279 6.42 -14.40 -24.15
CA LEU A 279 7.39 -13.31 -24.06
C LEU A 279 8.45 -13.48 -25.15
N LYS A 280 8.66 -12.41 -25.90
CA LYS A 280 9.63 -12.40 -26.99
C LYS A 280 10.95 -11.80 -26.53
N LEU A 281 12.00 -12.20 -27.23
CA LEU A 281 13.34 -11.67 -27.05
C LEU A 281 13.53 -10.30 -27.77
N GLU A 282 12.71 -9.87 -28.70
CA GLU A 282 12.94 -8.56 -29.37
C GLU A 282 12.91 -7.36 -28.41
N ASP A 283 13.75 -6.34 -28.62
CA ASP A 283 13.68 -5.08 -27.86
C ASP A 283 12.63 -4.16 -28.50
N SER A 284 11.37 -4.36 -28.10
CA SER A 284 10.20 -3.61 -28.59
C SER A 284 9.60 -2.72 -27.49
N ASN A 285 8.84 -1.69 -27.87
CA ASN A 285 8.10 -0.85 -26.92
C ASN A 285 7.16 -1.68 -26.03
N GLU A 286 6.53 -2.69 -26.62
CA GLU A 286 5.65 -3.62 -25.91
C GLU A 286 6.41 -4.40 -24.82
N ASN A 287 7.59 -4.94 -25.15
CA ASN A 287 8.41 -5.66 -24.16
C ASN A 287 8.96 -4.73 -23.08
N ARG A 288 9.36 -3.50 -23.44
CA ARG A 288 9.75 -2.48 -22.45
C ARG A 288 8.60 -2.15 -21.50
N LEU A 289 7.39 -1.98 -22.02
CA LEU A 289 6.20 -1.76 -21.20
C LEU A 289 5.91 -2.96 -20.30
N ALA A 290 6.01 -4.18 -20.81
CA ALA A 290 5.84 -5.41 -20.04
C ALA A 290 6.84 -5.48 -18.87
N ILE A 291 8.10 -5.12 -19.10
CA ILE A 291 9.10 -5.06 -18.04
C ILE A 291 8.74 -4.02 -16.98
N ARG A 292 8.32 -2.80 -17.38
CA ARG A 292 7.90 -1.76 -16.42
C ARG A 292 6.68 -2.22 -15.60
N LEU A 293 5.73 -2.89 -16.23
CA LEU A 293 4.57 -3.49 -15.56
C LEU A 293 4.97 -4.62 -14.62
N ALA A 294 5.99 -5.41 -14.95
CA ALA A 294 6.52 -6.47 -14.08
C ALA A 294 7.41 -5.94 -12.94
N ALA A 295 7.81 -4.67 -12.99
CA ALA A 295 8.56 -4.01 -11.92
C ALA A 295 7.63 -3.41 -10.86
N VAL A 296 6.41 -3.02 -11.26
CA VAL A 296 5.46 -2.33 -10.38
C VAL A 296 4.48 -3.35 -9.79
N PRO A 297 4.35 -3.46 -8.45
CA PRO A 297 3.40 -4.39 -7.85
C PRO A 297 1.95 -4.03 -8.20
N PHE A 298 1.04 -4.98 -7.99
CA PHE A 298 -0.39 -4.80 -8.22
C PHE A 298 -0.89 -3.46 -7.63
N ALA A 299 -1.45 -2.62 -8.50
CA ALA A 299 -1.94 -1.29 -8.15
C ALA A 299 -3.47 -1.30 -8.04
N THR A 300 -4.03 -0.59 -7.04
CA THR A 300 -5.44 -0.19 -7.07
C THR A 300 -5.71 0.74 -8.26
N GLU A 301 -6.97 1.02 -8.58
CA GLU A 301 -7.29 1.95 -9.67
C GLU A 301 -6.69 3.35 -9.45
N GLU A 302 -6.73 3.86 -8.22
CA GLU A 302 -6.14 5.16 -7.87
C GLU A 302 -4.61 5.13 -7.94
N HIS A 303 -3.98 4.05 -7.46
CA HIS A 303 -2.54 3.88 -7.57
C HIS A 303 -2.10 3.78 -9.04
N TRP A 304 -2.82 3.02 -9.86
CA TRP A 304 -2.54 2.92 -11.29
C TRP A 304 -2.71 4.27 -11.97
N LYS A 305 -3.76 5.04 -11.65
CA LYS A 305 -3.95 6.38 -12.19
C LYS A 305 -2.76 7.31 -11.90
N ALA A 306 -2.16 7.20 -10.71
CA ALA A 306 -0.97 7.96 -10.35
C ALA A 306 0.28 7.49 -11.11
N LEU A 307 0.46 6.17 -11.25
CA LEU A 307 1.64 5.56 -11.87
C LEU A 307 1.61 5.49 -13.40
N ARG A 308 0.43 5.49 -14.02
CA ARG A 308 0.26 5.33 -15.47
C ARG A 308 1.19 6.25 -16.27
N PRO A 309 1.34 7.56 -15.96
CA PRO A 309 2.26 8.43 -16.70
C PRO A 309 3.74 8.02 -16.60
N ILE A 310 4.14 7.31 -15.54
CA ILE A 310 5.51 6.83 -15.31
C ILE A 310 5.73 5.48 -15.99
N VAL A 311 4.74 4.60 -15.95
CA VAL A 311 4.82 3.22 -16.46
C VAL A 311 4.56 3.16 -17.96
N VAL A 312 3.53 3.87 -18.45
CA VAL A 312 3.21 3.91 -19.88
C VAL A 312 4.11 4.91 -20.62
N GLN A 313 4.51 5.99 -19.94
CA GLN A 313 5.33 7.05 -20.51
C GLN A 313 4.65 7.70 -21.73
N GLN A 314 5.34 7.80 -22.87
CA GLN A 314 4.82 8.37 -24.12
C GLN A 314 4.13 7.34 -25.01
N GLU A 315 3.99 6.10 -24.55
CA GLU A 315 3.42 5.01 -25.34
C GLU A 315 1.88 5.06 -25.38
N ASP A 316 1.31 4.39 -26.39
CA ASP A 316 -0.14 4.26 -26.58
C ASP A 316 -0.71 3.17 -25.64
N ASP A 317 -1.90 3.42 -25.09
CA ASP A 317 -2.64 2.43 -24.28
C ASP A 317 -2.94 1.15 -25.07
N ARG A 318 -2.94 1.21 -26.40
CA ARG A 318 -3.01 0.03 -27.28
C ARG A 318 -1.97 -1.04 -26.94
N LEU A 319 -0.79 -0.67 -26.44
CA LEU A 319 0.22 -1.66 -26.04
C LEU A 319 -0.23 -2.50 -24.83
N ILE A 320 -1.01 -1.92 -23.91
CA ILE A 320 -1.59 -2.66 -22.79
C ILE A 320 -2.61 -3.66 -23.31
N ASP A 321 -3.46 -3.24 -24.24
CA ASP A 321 -4.44 -4.11 -24.90
C ASP A 321 -3.75 -5.25 -25.64
N ASP A 322 -2.66 -4.97 -26.37
CA ASP A 322 -1.88 -5.98 -27.08
C ASP A 322 -1.27 -7.01 -26.12
N LEU A 323 -0.68 -6.57 -25.01
CA LEU A 323 -0.15 -7.45 -23.95
C LEU A 323 -1.25 -8.32 -23.33
N PHE A 324 -2.44 -7.77 -23.12
CA PHE A 324 -3.61 -8.51 -22.64
C PHE A 324 -4.12 -9.53 -23.67
N GLN A 325 -4.19 -9.17 -24.96
CA GLN A 325 -4.59 -10.09 -26.01
C GLN A 325 -3.60 -11.25 -26.17
N LYS A 326 -2.30 -10.95 -26.07
CA LYS A 326 -1.20 -11.94 -26.10
C LYS A 326 -1.08 -12.78 -24.83
N ARG A 327 -1.97 -12.60 -23.84
CA ARG A 327 -1.99 -13.33 -22.55
C ARG A 327 -0.78 -13.05 -21.65
N VAL A 328 -0.01 -12.01 -21.91
CA VAL A 328 1.04 -11.55 -20.99
C VAL A 328 0.37 -11.05 -19.71
N LEU A 329 -0.66 -10.21 -19.86
CA LEU A 329 -1.48 -9.70 -18.76
C LEU A 329 -2.79 -10.50 -18.61
N GLU A 330 -3.25 -10.66 -17.37
CA GLU A 330 -4.56 -11.25 -17.06
C GLU A 330 -5.70 -10.23 -17.11
N ALA A 331 -5.41 -8.95 -16.86
CA ALA A 331 -6.33 -7.82 -17.03
C ALA A 331 -5.58 -6.57 -17.51
N ALA A 332 -6.30 -5.67 -18.16
CA ALA A 332 -5.76 -4.44 -18.76
C ALA A 332 -6.04 -3.16 -17.94
N ASN A 333 -7.04 -3.18 -17.03
CA ASN A 333 -7.39 -2.01 -16.24
C ASN A 333 -7.83 -2.38 -14.81
N PRO A 334 -6.99 -2.11 -13.78
CA PRO A 334 -5.56 -1.80 -13.91
C PRO A 334 -4.81 -2.99 -14.55
N PRO A 335 -3.72 -2.75 -15.29
CA PRO A 335 -2.95 -3.82 -15.93
C PRO A 335 -2.27 -4.69 -14.86
N THR A 336 -2.38 -6.01 -15.01
CA THR A 336 -1.82 -6.96 -14.04
C THR A 336 -1.42 -8.29 -14.67
N TYR A 337 -0.33 -8.87 -14.17
CA TYR A 337 0.07 -10.24 -14.44
C TYR A 337 -0.80 -11.27 -13.70
N GLY A 338 -1.72 -10.82 -12.85
CA GLY A 338 -2.59 -11.67 -12.06
C GLY A 338 -2.03 -11.95 -10.68
N HIS A 339 -1.93 -13.23 -10.34
CA HIS A 339 -1.43 -13.70 -9.04
C HIS A 339 0.03 -13.27 -8.80
N ALA A 340 0.39 -12.99 -7.53
CA ALA A 340 1.73 -12.50 -7.15
C ALA A 340 2.88 -13.41 -7.65
N LYS A 341 2.68 -14.73 -7.61
CA LYS A 341 3.68 -15.70 -8.11
C LYS A 341 3.87 -15.63 -9.63
N ARG A 342 2.82 -15.31 -10.39
CA ARG A 342 2.90 -15.10 -11.84
C ARG A 342 3.64 -13.81 -12.17
N PHE A 343 3.41 -12.77 -11.38
CA PHE A 343 4.17 -11.52 -11.45
C PHE A 343 5.67 -11.75 -11.16
N GLU A 344 5.99 -12.44 -10.06
CA GLU A 344 7.38 -12.81 -9.71
C GLU A 344 8.06 -13.61 -10.83
N ALA A 345 7.34 -14.55 -11.45
CA ALA A 345 7.85 -15.33 -12.57
C ALA A 345 8.07 -14.49 -13.85
N ALA A 346 7.18 -13.55 -14.16
CA ALA A 346 7.37 -12.63 -15.29
C ALA A 346 8.62 -11.77 -15.09
N TYR A 347 8.78 -11.18 -13.90
CA TYR A 347 9.98 -10.42 -13.54
C TYR A 347 11.24 -11.30 -13.59
N GLY A 348 11.19 -12.51 -13.03
CA GLY A 348 12.27 -13.49 -13.08
C GLY A 348 12.72 -13.79 -14.50
N TRP A 349 11.75 -14.03 -15.40
CA TRP A 349 12.02 -14.26 -16.82
C TRP A 349 12.74 -13.06 -17.46
N PHE A 350 12.27 -11.83 -17.23
CA PHE A 350 12.92 -10.62 -17.75
C PHE A 350 14.30 -10.39 -17.15
N LYS A 351 14.50 -10.70 -15.87
CA LYS A 351 15.81 -10.61 -15.21
C LYS A 351 16.81 -11.56 -15.86
N GLU A 352 16.42 -12.81 -16.10
CA GLU A 352 17.28 -13.84 -16.69
C GLU A 352 17.59 -13.58 -18.17
N HIS A 353 16.56 -13.22 -18.94
CA HIS A 353 16.68 -13.15 -20.39
C HIS A 353 16.98 -11.74 -20.90
N ARG A 354 16.63 -10.68 -20.16
CA ARG A 354 16.64 -9.28 -20.63
C ARG A 354 17.26 -8.31 -19.62
N ILE A 355 18.26 -8.77 -18.86
CA ILE A 355 18.86 -8.01 -17.75
C ILE A 355 19.20 -6.55 -18.06
N HIS A 356 19.71 -6.23 -19.25
CA HIS A 356 20.04 -4.84 -19.62
C HIS A 356 18.80 -3.97 -19.78
N SER A 357 17.80 -4.41 -20.56
CA SER A 357 16.52 -3.71 -20.68
C SER A 357 15.83 -3.63 -19.32
N THR A 358 15.86 -4.70 -18.53
CA THR A 358 15.30 -4.72 -17.16
C THR A 358 15.93 -3.67 -16.26
N ARG A 359 17.26 -3.52 -16.28
CA ARG A 359 17.96 -2.45 -15.54
C ARG A 359 17.50 -1.06 -15.99
N THR A 360 17.41 -0.84 -17.30
CA THR A 360 17.01 0.45 -17.88
C THR A 360 15.58 0.82 -17.51
N GLU A 361 14.65 -0.11 -17.70
CA GLU A 361 13.22 0.13 -17.46
C GLU A 361 12.90 0.30 -15.98
N VAL A 362 13.46 -0.53 -15.10
CA VAL A 362 13.30 -0.39 -13.65
C VAL A 362 13.90 0.95 -13.17
N THR A 363 15.08 1.32 -13.68
CA THR A 363 15.68 2.63 -13.37
C THR A 363 14.78 3.79 -13.80
N SER A 364 14.13 3.67 -14.96
CA SER A 364 13.20 4.69 -15.46
C SER A 364 11.98 4.83 -14.55
N VAL A 365 11.38 3.73 -14.10
CA VAL A 365 10.25 3.75 -13.16
C VAL A 365 10.64 4.37 -11.82
N ILE A 366 11.79 3.99 -11.26
CA ILE A 366 12.30 4.55 -9.99
C ILE A 366 12.48 6.06 -10.11
N ARG A 367 13.15 6.54 -11.17
CA ARG A 367 13.33 7.98 -11.40
C ARG A 367 11.99 8.71 -11.54
N GLY A 368 11.08 8.18 -12.37
CA GLY A 368 9.78 8.81 -12.57
C GLY A 368 8.93 8.89 -11.28
N CYS A 369 9.06 7.91 -10.37
CA CYS A 369 8.43 7.98 -9.05
C CYS A 369 9.10 9.06 -8.18
N ALA A 370 10.43 9.08 -8.10
CA ALA A 370 11.16 10.05 -7.30
C ALA A 370 10.92 11.51 -7.74
N ASP A 371 10.84 11.74 -9.05
CA ASP A 371 10.59 13.06 -9.64
C ASP A 371 9.23 13.66 -9.27
N ARG A 372 8.30 12.82 -8.79
CA ARG A 372 6.95 13.24 -8.37
C ARG A 372 6.85 13.60 -6.90
N ILE A 373 7.91 13.39 -6.10
CA ILE A 373 7.87 13.57 -4.65
C ILE A 373 8.31 14.99 -4.30
N ARG A 374 7.39 15.77 -3.74
CA ARG A 374 7.56 17.16 -3.30
C ARG A 374 7.03 17.42 -1.89
N PHE A 375 6.46 16.40 -1.24
CA PHE A 375 5.81 16.43 0.08
C PHE A 375 4.64 17.42 0.17
N LYS A 376 3.85 17.55 -0.90
CA LYS A 376 2.71 18.49 -0.96
C LYS A 376 1.36 17.80 -1.04
N GLU A 377 1.31 16.63 -1.65
CA GLU A 377 0.05 15.94 -1.92
C GLU A 377 0.03 14.52 -1.33
N ARG A 378 -1.14 14.10 -0.83
CA ARG A 378 -1.32 12.73 -0.29
C ARG A 378 -1.00 11.65 -1.32
N LYS A 379 -1.32 11.88 -2.59
CA LYS A 379 -1.08 10.92 -3.69
C LYS A 379 0.40 10.56 -3.88
N GLU A 380 1.33 11.33 -3.32
CA GLU A 380 2.76 11.04 -3.40
C GLU A 380 3.15 9.75 -2.67
N ILE A 381 2.29 9.30 -1.74
CA ILE A 381 2.41 8.02 -1.04
C ILE A 381 2.46 6.81 -1.98
N TYR A 382 1.78 6.91 -3.11
CA TYR A 382 1.80 5.89 -4.16
C TYR A 382 3.18 5.74 -4.77
N PHE A 383 3.90 6.84 -4.95
CA PHE A 383 5.27 6.82 -5.48
C PHE A 383 6.25 6.30 -4.43
N LEU A 384 6.08 6.71 -3.17
CA LEU A 384 6.88 6.20 -2.04
C LEU A 384 6.72 4.68 -1.87
N GLY A 385 5.48 4.17 -1.85
CA GLY A 385 5.20 2.73 -1.75
C GLY A 385 5.73 1.94 -2.95
N THR A 386 5.67 2.50 -4.16
CA THR A 386 6.29 1.87 -5.33
C THR A 386 7.80 1.80 -5.20
N LEU A 387 8.46 2.89 -4.79
CA LEU A 387 9.91 2.91 -4.56
C LEU A 387 10.35 1.90 -3.49
N LEU A 388 9.57 1.79 -2.41
CA LEU A 388 9.77 0.80 -1.37
C LEU A 388 9.70 -0.63 -1.91
N SER A 389 8.66 -0.96 -2.68
CA SER A 389 8.53 -2.28 -3.30
C SER A 389 9.65 -2.62 -4.29
N LEU A 390 10.24 -1.59 -4.93
CA LEU A 390 11.33 -1.73 -5.88
C LEU A 390 12.71 -1.83 -5.21
N ARG A 391 12.80 -1.64 -3.89
CA ARG A 391 14.08 -1.61 -3.15
C ARG A 391 14.89 -2.90 -3.32
N GLN A 392 14.24 -4.06 -3.16
CA GLN A 392 14.90 -5.36 -3.32
C GLN A 392 15.25 -5.63 -4.79
N ILE A 393 14.33 -5.32 -5.71
CA ILE A 393 14.55 -5.42 -7.16
C ILE A 393 15.77 -4.59 -7.59
N ALA A 394 15.91 -3.36 -7.09
CA ALA A 394 17.04 -2.48 -7.38
C ALA A 394 18.39 -3.05 -6.90
N ARG A 395 18.39 -3.78 -5.77
CA ARG A 395 19.57 -4.48 -5.26
C ARG A 395 19.91 -5.70 -6.11
N GLU A 396 18.92 -6.52 -6.43
CA GLU A 396 19.10 -7.73 -7.27
C GLU A 396 19.62 -7.40 -8.67
N LEU A 397 19.15 -6.30 -9.25
CA LEU A 397 19.62 -5.82 -10.55
C LEU A 397 20.95 -5.08 -10.45
N GLU A 398 21.53 -4.92 -9.26
CA GLU A 398 22.76 -4.16 -9.03
C GLU A 398 22.70 -2.75 -9.65
N LEU A 399 21.57 -2.06 -9.49
CA LEU A 399 21.40 -0.73 -10.08
C LEU A 399 22.42 0.27 -9.50
N HIS A 400 22.62 1.37 -10.23
CA HIS A 400 23.49 2.46 -9.81
C HIS A 400 23.17 2.91 -8.38
N TRP A 401 24.19 3.28 -7.60
CA TRP A 401 24.03 3.60 -6.18
C TRP A 401 22.96 4.68 -5.95
N PHE A 402 22.87 5.68 -6.82
CA PHE A 402 21.89 6.76 -6.74
C PHE A 402 20.45 6.23 -6.83
N ILE A 403 20.19 5.28 -7.74
CA ILE A 403 18.87 4.67 -7.92
C ILE A 403 18.46 3.87 -6.69
N LYS A 404 19.41 3.13 -6.10
CA LYS A 404 19.17 2.41 -4.83
C LYS A 404 18.89 3.39 -3.68
N ALA A 405 19.62 4.51 -3.63
CA ALA A 405 19.41 5.56 -2.64
C ALA A 405 17.99 6.15 -2.70
N LEU A 406 17.38 6.28 -3.89
CA LEU A 406 15.99 6.73 -4.01
C LEU A 406 14.99 5.76 -3.35
N CYS A 407 15.14 4.46 -3.58
CA CYS A 407 14.30 3.45 -2.92
C CYS A 407 14.52 3.45 -1.41
N ASP A 408 15.77 3.63 -0.99
CA ASP A 408 16.16 3.69 0.41
C ASP A 408 15.62 4.95 1.13
N ALA A 409 15.56 6.09 0.45
CA ALA A 409 14.92 7.30 0.97
C ALA A 409 13.43 7.05 1.22
N ALA A 410 12.74 6.43 0.26
CA ALA A 410 11.33 6.09 0.40
C ALA A 410 11.09 5.13 1.58
N ALA A 411 11.92 4.11 1.75
CA ALA A 411 11.86 3.19 2.88
C ALA A 411 12.05 3.90 4.23
N SER A 412 13.00 4.84 4.29
CA SER A 412 13.25 5.63 5.50
C SER A 412 12.03 6.47 5.86
N ILE A 413 11.43 7.15 4.88
CA ILE A 413 10.21 7.97 5.06
C ILE A 413 9.01 7.14 5.53
N LEU A 414 8.89 5.90 5.02
CA LEU A 414 7.81 4.99 5.40
C LEU A 414 8.09 4.15 6.67
N ALA A 415 9.23 4.40 7.34
CA ALA A 415 9.61 3.79 8.61
C ALA A 415 9.75 2.26 8.62
N GLU A 416 10.13 1.62 7.50
CA GLU A 416 10.49 0.20 7.52
C GLU A 416 11.87 -0.01 8.19
N THR A 417 11.90 -0.82 9.26
CA THR A 417 13.11 -1.24 9.95
C THR A 417 13.70 -2.53 9.34
N PRO A 418 15.05 -2.69 9.30
CA PRO A 418 16.05 -1.74 9.76
C PRO A 418 16.29 -0.64 8.73
N LEU A 419 16.21 0.58 9.25
CA LEU A 419 16.47 1.84 8.56
C LEU A 419 17.86 1.76 7.93
N ILE A 420 18.03 2.38 6.75
CA ILE A 420 19.34 2.45 6.14
C ILE A 420 20.29 3.12 7.13
N GLU A 421 21.36 2.40 7.49
CA GLU A 421 22.40 2.93 8.35
C GLU A 421 22.93 4.23 7.73
N ALA A 422 22.99 5.30 8.52
CA ALA A 422 23.39 6.64 8.08
C ALA A 422 24.66 6.67 7.21
N ARG A 423 25.57 5.69 7.36
CA ARG A 423 26.77 5.55 6.55
C ARG A 423 26.54 5.49 5.03
N TYR A 424 25.35 5.11 4.56
CA TYR A 424 25.02 5.12 3.14
C TYR A 424 24.66 6.51 2.60
N TRP A 425 24.22 7.41 3.48
CA TRP A 425 23.89 8.80 3.16
C TRP A 425 25.12 9.72 3.22
N ILE A 426 26.10 9.37 4.07
CA ILE A 426 27.36 10.11 4.18
C ILE A 426 28.14 10.03 2.86
N GLY A 427 28.40 11.18 2.24
CA GLY A 427 29.13 11.32 0.99
C GLY A 427 28.27 11.29 -0.27
N ILE A 428 26.94 11.40 -0.18
CA ILE A 428 26.06 11.46 -1.36
C ILE A 428 26.45 12.60 -2.29
N ASN A 429 26.71 13.80 -1.76
CA ASN A 429 27.14 14.93 -2.59
C ASN A 429 28.57 14.75 -3.12
N GLY A 430 29.44 14.07 -2.38
CA GLY A 430 30.80 13.71 -2.81
C GLY A 430 30.84 12.74 -4.00
N ARG A 431 29.71 12.11 -4.34
CA ARG A 431 29.55 11.22 -5.50
C ARG A 431 28.95 11.90 -6.73
N MET A 432 28.82 13.24 -6.71
CA MET A 432 28.22 14.09 -7.75
C MET A 432 26.83 13.63 -8.19
N ILE A 433 25.79 14.14 -7.54
CA ILE A 433 24.46 14.17 -8.15
C ILE A 433 24.53 15.19 -9.28
N THR A 434 24.41 14.74 -10.53
CA THR A 434 24.55 15.64 -11.69
C THR A 434 23.31 16.54 -11.83
N GLU A 435 23.42 17.67 -12.54
CA GLU A 435 22.26 18.56 -12.83
C GLU A 435 21.05 17.82 -13.43
N ARG A 436 21.27 16.65 -14.07
CA ARG A 436 20.23 15.79 -14.65
C ARG A 436 19.40 15.01 -13.62
N GLU A 437 19.72 15.08 -12.34
CA GLU A 437 19.13 14.26 -11.26
C GLU A 437 18.39 15.10 -10.19
N THR A 438 18.16 16.38 -10.48
CA THR A 438 17.53 17.39 -9.59
C THR A 438 16.11 17.05 -9.16
N GLY A 439 15.31 16.39 -10.01
CA GLY A 439 13.91 16.07 -9.69
C GLY A 439 13.74 15.14 -8.49
N ALA A 440 14.77 14.38 -8.13
CA ALA A 440 14.74 13.34 -7.11
C ALA A 440 15.44 13.75 -5.79
N ILE A 441 16.03 14.96 -5.73
CA ILE A 441 16.79 15.41 -4.56
C ILE A 441 15.91 15.67 -3.34
N VAL A 442 14.67 16.11 -3.57
CA VAL A 442 13.69 16.36 -2.51
C VAL A 442 13.41 15.09 -1.72
N LEU A 443 13.25 13.96 -2.43
CA LEU A 443 13.09 12.64 -1.81
C LEU A 443 14.29 12.28 -0.93
N ILE A 444 15.52 12.49 -1.42
CA ILE A 444 16.75 12.24 -0.67
C ILE A 444 16.79 13.11 0.60
N ALA A 445 16.49 14.40 0.50
CA ALA A 445 16.45 15.31 1.65
C ALA A 445 15.40 14.88 2.68
N GLY A 446 14.21 14.42 2.24
CA GLY A 446 13.21 13.85 3.13
C GLY A 446 13.67 12.58 3.82
N GLY A 447 14.34 11.67 3.09
CA GLY A 447 14.93 10.45 3.65
C GLY A 447 16.01 10.73 4.70
N VAL A 448 16.90 11.68 4.44
CA VAL A 448 17.94 12.09 5.41
C VAL A 448 17.33 12.74 6.65
N THR A 449 16.30 13.57 6.48
CA THR A 449 15.57 14.20 7.61
C THR A 449 14.95 13.12 8.50
N GLN A 450 14.31 12.11 7.91
CA GLN A 450 13.74 11.01 8.69
C GLN A 450 14.83 10.16 9.38
N ALA A 451 15.96 9.94 8.72
CA ALA A 451 17.10 9.24 9.33
C ALA A 451 17.72 10.00 10.51
N LEU A 452 17.58 11.32 10.56
CA LEU A 452 18.03 12.16 11.67
C LEU A 452 17.18 11.93 12.93
N GLU A 453 15.86 11.86 12.78
CA GLU A 453 14.93 11.52 13.88
C GLU A 453 15.25 10.14 14.48
N VAL A 454 15.50 9.16 13.62
CA VAL A 454 15.88 7.80 14.04
C VAL A 454 17.19 7.83 14.83
N ALA A 455 18.19 8.57 14.35
CA ALA A 455 19.46 8.70 15.06
C ALA A 455 19.30 9.39 16.42
N LYS A 456 18.27 10.23 16.60
CA LYS A 456 17.88 10.78 17.90
C LYS A 456 17.26 9.72 18.80
N GLU A 457 16.34 8.90 18.29
CA GLU A 457 15.76 7.78 19.04
C GLU A 457 16.83 6.76 19.50
N GLU A 458 17.87 6.56 18.69
CA GLU A 458 19.03 5.71 19.00
C GLU A 458 20.08 6.36 19.90
N ASP A 459 19.95 7.65 20.23
CA ASP A 459 20.93 8.47 20.97
C ASP A 459 22.33 8.52 20.32
N ASP A 460 22.40 8.45 18.97
CA ASP A 460 23.65 8.47 18.20
C ASP A 460 23.98 9.90 17.73
N LEU A 461 24.60 10.68 18.62
CA LEU A 461 24.97 12.07 18.36
C LEU A 461 25.89 12.28 17.14
N PRO A 462 27.00 11.50 16.97
CA PRO A 462 27.84 11.61 15.78
C PRO A 462 27.07 11.36 14.48
N ARG A 463 26.14 10.41 14.49
CA ARG A 463 25.27 10.12 13.34
C ARG A 463 24.34 11.29 13.01
N ARG A 464 23.71 11.90 14.02
CA ARG A 464 22.85 13.08 13.83
C ARG A 464 23.61 14.24 13.20
N ASP A 465 24.81 14.53 13.69
CA ASP A 465 25.66 15.60 13.15
C ASP A 465 26.07 15.35 11.70
N ALA A 466 26.43 14.11 11.37
CA ALA A 466 26.77 13.74 10.00
C ALA A 466 25.58 13.90 9.04
N LEU A 467 24.39 13.46 9.44
CA LEU A 467 23.17 13.59 8.62
C LEU A 467 22.75 15.05 8.43
N LEU A 468 22.84 15.88 9.48
CA LEU A 468 22.57 17.31 9.36
C LEU A 468 23.60 18.01 8.44
N ALA A 469 24.87 17.61 8.48
CA ALA A 469 25.88 18.10 7.56
C ALA A 469 25.59 17.71 6.09
N GLU A 470 25.08 16.51 5.84
CA GLU A 470 24.62 16.10 4.50
C GLU A 470 23.45 16.99 4.02
N LEU A 471 22.45 17.28 4.87
CA LEU A 471 21.35 18.18 4.49
C LEU A 471 21.82 19.60 4.18
N ARG A 472 22.75 20.16 4.96
CA ARG A 472 23.38 21.46 4.67
C ARG A 472 24.07 21.44 3.31
N THR A 473 24.78 20.35 3.04
CA THR A 473 25.50 20.14 1.80
C THR A 473 24.55 20.06 0.60
N LEU A 474 23.42 19.34 0.74
CA LEU A 474 22.37 19.28 -0.27
C LEU A 474 21.73 20.64 -0.53
N ALA A 475 21.35 21.39 0.51
CA ALA A 475 20.77 22.72 0.36
C ALA A 475 21.74 23.72 -0.29
N THR A 476 23.04 23.57 -0.05
CA THR A 476 24.08 24.39 -0.70
C THR A 476 24.27 24.03 -2.16
N ALA A 477 24.19 22.74 -2.50
CA ALA A 477 24.31 22.25 -3.88
C ALA A 477 23.07 22.57 -4.73
N TYR A 478 21.88 22.66 -4.11
CA TYR A 478 20.61 22.95 -4.75
C TYR A 478 19.91 24.16 -4.13
N PRO A 479 20.54 25.36 -4.21
CA PRO A 479 20.07 26.54 -3.49
C PRO A 479 18.71 27.02 -3.98
N ASP A 480 18.32 26.72 -5.22
CA ASP A 480 17.05 27.14 -5.83
C ASP A 480 15.87 26.21 -5.47
N ASP A 481 16.13 25.02 -4.91
CA ASP A 481 15.10 24.02 -4.61
C ASP A 481 14.45 24.28 -3.25
N ALA A 482 13.28 24.94 -3.27
CA ALA A 482 12.55 25.31 -2.04
C ALA A 482 12.22 24.11 -1.14
N PRO A 483 11.69 22.98 -1.64
CA PRO A 483 11.51 21.78 -0.83
C PRO A 483 12.77 21.27 -0.13
N VAL A 484 13.97 21.35 -0.74
CA VAL A 484 15.22 20.97 -0.06
C VAL A 484 15.52 21.90 1.11
N ARG A 485 15.32 23.20 0.93
CA ARG A 485 15.50 24.21 2.01
C ARG A 485 14.50 24.01 3.14
N GLU A 486 13.27 23.64 2.80
CA GLU A 486 12.23 23.29 3.79
C GLU A 486 12.66 22.08 4.64
N GLN A 487 13.20 21.02 4.03
CA GLN A 487 13.73 19.87 4.77
C GLN A 487 14.90 20.26 5.69
N LEU A 488 15.84 21.10 5.21
CA LEU A 488 16.91 21.62 6.06
C LEU A 488 16.36 22.45 7.23
N ALA A 489 15.40 23.34 6.99
CA ALA A 489 14.79 24.16 8.03
C ALA A 489 14.11 23.30 9.11
N LYS A 490 13.38 22.26 8.69
CA LYS A 490 12.76 21.28 9.61
C LYS A 490 13.81 20.52 10.41
N ALA A 491 14.86 20.02 9.78
CA ALA A 491 15.95 19.31 10.46
C ALA A 491 16.68 20.21 11.48
N LEU A 492 16.94 21.47 11.13
CA LEU A 492 17.51 22.46 12.05
C LEU A 492 16.59 22.72 13.23
N PHE A 493 15.28 22.87 12.99
CA PHE A 493 14.27 23.05 14.03
C PHE A 493 14.23 21.87 15.01
N ASN A 494 14.13 20.64 14.49
CA ASN A 494 14.10 19.44 15.33
C ASN A 494 15.40 19.28 16.13
N THR A 495 16.56 19.43 15.49
CA THR A 495 17.85 19.32 16.18
C THR A 495 18.03 20.40 17.25
N LEU A 496 17.51 21.63 17.03
CA LEU A 496 17.58 22.68 18.07
C LEU A 496 16.67 22.36 19.25
N HIS A 497 15.51 21.73 19.00
CA HIS A 497 14.61 21.31 20.05
C HIS A 497 15.24 20.21 20.89
N ASP A 498 15.83 19.20 20.25
CA ASP A 498 16.57 18.14 20.94
C ASP A 498 17.73 18.70 21.76
N ALA A 499 18.52 19.62 21.21
CA ALA A 499 19.63 20.25 21.93
C ALA A 499 19.14 21.02 23.17
N LYS A 500 17.93 21.60 23.12
CA LYS A 500 17.29 22.23 24.28
C LYS A 500 16.88 21.19 25.32
N GLU A 501 16.34 20.04 24.92
CA GLU A 501 16.00 18.94 25.83
C GLU A 501 17.23 18.31 26.48
N GLU A 502 18.35 18.27 25.74
CA GLU A 502 19.66 17.77 26.18
C GLU A 502 20.45 18.80 27.02
N ASP A 503 19.90 19.99 27.28
CA ASP A 503 20.55 21.13 27.96
C ASP A 503 21.85 21.63 27.29
N ASP A 504 22.03 21.34 26.00
CA ASP A 504 23.12 21.89 25.17
C ASP A 504 22.70 23.25 24.57
N LEU A 505 22.60 24.25 25.45
CA LEU A 505 22.21 25.61 25.09
C LEU A 505 23.14 26.26 24.03
N PRO A 506 24.48 26.07 24.06
CA PRO A 506 25.36 26.57 23.00
C PRO A 506 25.01 26.01 21.62
N ARG A 507 24.75 24.71 21.52
CA ARG A 507 24.36 24.08 20.24
C ARG A 507 23.00 24.55 19.77
N ARG A 508 22.02 24.62 20.68
CA ARG A 508 20.70 25.21 20.39
C ARG A 508 20.83 26.61 19.78
N ASP A 509 21.64 27.48 20.38
CA ASP A 509 21.81 28.86 19.90
C ASP A 509 22.50 28.93 18.54
N ALA A 510 23.48 28.06 18.28
CA ALA A 510 24.12 27.95 16.97
C ALA A 510 23.13 27.52 15.88
N LEU A 511 22.31 26.49 16.14
CA LEU A 511 21.28 26.00 15.21
C LEU A 511 20.20 27.05 14.96
N LEU A 512 19.79 27.79 15.98
CA LEU A 512 18.84 28.90 15.85
C LEU A 512 19.41 30.04 14.99
N ALA A 513 20.68 30.39 15.16
CA ALA A 513 21.34 31.39 14.33
C ALA A 513 21.40 30.95 12.85
N GLU A 514 21.65 29.66 12.62
CA GLU A 514 21.63 29.07 11.27
C GLU A 514 20.24 29.12 10.64
N LEU A 515 19.18 28.71 11.36
CA LEU A 515 17.81 28.76 10.88
C LEU A 515 17.37 30.21 10.55
N ARG A 516 17.76 31.19 11.37
CA ARG A 516 17.54 32.62 11.10
C ARG A 516 18.27 33.10 9.86
N THR A 517 19.49 32.64 9.65
CA THR A 517 20.28 32.96 8.45
C THR A 517 19.60 32.40 7.20
N LEU A 518 19.14 31.15 7.26
CA LEU A 518 18.40 30.51 6.18
C LEU A 518 17.11 31.27 5.83
N ALA A 519 16.30 31.63 6.83
CA ALA A 519 15.07 32.39 6.63
C ALA A 519 15.32 33.80 6.08
N THR A 520 16.45 34.43 6.45
CA THR A 520 16.83 35.75 5.93
C THR A 520 17.29 35.67 4.48
N ALA A 521 18.01 34.60 4.11
CA ALA A 521 18.47 34.37 2.75
C ALA A 521 17.32 34.08 1.77
N TYR A 522 16.23 33.46 2.26
CA TYR A 522 15.07 33.07 1.45
C TYR A 522 13.76 33.63 2.04
N PRO A 523 13.55 34.96 2.00
CA PRO A 523 12.42 35.61 2.67
C PRO A 523 11.04 35.21 2.12
N ASP A 524 10.99 34.76 0.86
CA ASP A 524 9.76 34.31 0.18
C ASP A 524 9.40 32.85 0.50
N ASP A 525 10.28 32.11 1.18
CA ASP A 525 10.08 30.70 1.48
C ASP A 525 9.24 30.56 2.76
N ALA A 526 7.91 30.51 2.59
CA ALA A 526 6.97 30.47 3.71
C ALA A 526 7.22 29.29 4.68
N PRO A 527 7.46 28.04 4.23
CA PRO A 527 7.77 26.92 5.12
C PRO A 527 9.02 27.15 5.99
N VAL A 528 10.08 27.76 5.43
CA VAL A 528 11.31 28.08 6.19
C VAL A 528 11.02 29.11 7.29
N ARG A 529 10.19 30.11 7.02
CA ARG A 529 9.79 31.11 8.01
C ARG A 529 8.85 30.53 9.08
N GLU A 530 7.98 29.61 8.70
CA GLU A 530 7.05 28.95 9.62
C GLU A 530 7.80 28.25 10.77
N GLN A 531 8.94 27.60 10.47
CA GLN A 531 9.79 26.98 11.49
C GLN A 531 10.26 27.96 12.58
N LEU A 532 10.55 29.22 12.23
CA LEU A 532 10.89 30.24 13.20
C LEU A 532 9.70 30.70 14.04
N SER A 533 8.49 30.67 13.49
CA SER A 533 7.28 31.07 14.21
C SER A 533 6.94 30.10 15.34
N PHE A 534 7.20 28.80 15.16
CA PHE A 534 7.01 27.79 16.20
C PHE A 534 7.96 27.96 17.41
N LEU A 535 9.04 28.72 17.28
CA LEU A 535 9.96 29.04 18.38
C LEU A 535 9.51 30.24 19.23
N SER A 536 8.48 30.96 18.78
CA SER A 536 7.97 32.17 19.46
C SER A 536 6.72 31.93 20.31
N THR A 537 6.20 30.69 20.30
CA THR A 537 5.20 30.13 21.22
C THR A 537 5.88 29.22 22.23
#